data_AF-A0A6L4WWD6-F1
#
_entry.id   AF-A0A6L4WWD6-F1
#
_cell.length_a   1.000
_cell.length_b   1.000
_cell.length_c   1.000
_cell.angle_alpha   90.00
_cell.angle_beta   90.00
_cell.angle_gamma   90.00
#
_symmetry.space_group_name_H-M   'P 1'
#
loop_
_entity.id
_entity.type
_entity.pdbx_description
1 polymer ?
#
loop_
_entity_poly.entity_id
_entity_poly.type
_entity_poly.pdbx_seq_one_letter_code
_entity_poly.pdbx_strand_id
1 'polypeptide(L)'
;MQTNTISRKIKLIGILFIVLMTSIILTTIYLNNKNKKDALVINIAGKERMLTQKISKNIFYLYHNSDNTLFTELDSATIEFIYNLNSLKDGNTLTGINKAPTDLIAKQISKVDILWSTFYANINDFRENIVKRNPDNEVVLKNIVNSVHNTNITLLNEVDKLVFMYTLHSEKKAEYIKYIQYIFGLMIISLMFYSFSQLKAMEDNVKKFFEFSKKLAQTDDNNHLEPIKIEAEKEIIEASDTINCFISKLNSAMDYSSSAIEQSQNASIKLEEITDEFSKTINDLKYSSEISNKLDKTENIVIQSHEDLINTTKKLQLLKNELDKLLESCKI
;
A
#
# COMPACT_ATOMS: atom_id res chain seq x y z
N MET A 1 -4.06 22.09 11.50
CA MET A 1 -5.18 21.13 11.33
C MET A 1 -4.91 20.28 10.10
N GLN A 2 -4.75 18.96 10.27
CA GLN A 2 -4.59 18.06 9.13
C GLN A 2 -5.88 18.04 8.32
N THR A 3 -5.89 18.65 7.13
CA THR A 3 -7.07 18.70 6.27
C THR A 3 -7.41 17.28 5.80
N ASN A 4 -8.56 16.78 6.25
CA ASN A 4 -9.14 15.51 5.85
C ASN A 4 -9.70 15.64 4.42
N THR A 5 -8.87 15.38 3.41
CA THR A 5 -9.23 15.52 1.98
C THR A 5 -9.35 14.16 1.29
N ILE A 6 -10.26 14.06 0.33
CA ILE A 6 -10.45 12.85 -0.50
C ILE A 6 -9.13 12.49 -1.19
N SER A 7 -8.47 13.48 -1.81
CA SER A 7 -7.20 13.28 -2.50
C SER A 7 -6.11 12.71 -1.57
N ARG A 8 -6.03 13.20 -0.32
CA ARG A 8 -5.04 12.72 0.64
C ARG A 8 -5.32 11.29 1.08
N LYS A 9 -6.59 10.93 1.34
CA LYS A 9 -6.96 9.55 1.70
C LYS A 9 -6.58 8.57 0.59
N ILE A 10 -6.91 8.89 -0.67
CA ILE A 10 -6.56 8.06 -1.83
C ILE A 10 -5.04 7.94 -1.99
N LYS A 11 -4.30 9.05 -1.92
CA LYS A 11 -2.83 9.04 -2.01
C LYS A 11 -2.20 8.20 -0.90
N LEU A 12 -2.72 8.30 0.32
CA LEU A 12 -2.22 7.53 1.47
C LEU A 12 -2.43 6.02 1.26
N ILE A 13 -3.61 5.61 0.82
CA ILE A 13 -3.87 4.21 0.44
C ILE A 13 -2.88 3.75 -0.64
N GLY A 14 -2.72 4.53 -1.71
CA GLY A 14 -1.79 4.21 -2.80
C GLY A 14 -0.34 4.07 -2.33
N ILE A 15 0.14 4.98 -1.48
CA ILE A 15 1.50 4.92 -0.92
C ILE A 15 1.66 3.66 -0.06
N LEU A 16 0.69 3.32 0.79
CA LEU A 16 0.74 2.10 1.60
C LEU A 16 0.84 0.84 0.73
N PHE A 17 0.08 0.77 -0.35
CA PHE A 17 0.16 -0.34 -1.32
C PHE A 17 1.54 -0.40 -1.99
N ILE A 18 2.08 0.72 -2.46
CA ILE A 18 3.39 0.76 -3.12
C ILE A 18 4.48 0.31 -2.15
N VAL A 19 4.53 0.87 -0.94
CA VAL A 19 5.52 0.50 0.08
C VAL A 19 5.45 -0.99 0.42
N LEU A 20 4.24 -1.51 0.61
CA LEU A 20 4.04 -2.93 0.89
C LEU A 20 4.53 -3.81 -0.28
N MET A 21 4.16 -3.47 -1.52
CA MET A 21 4.57 -4.23 -2.71
C MET A 21 6.08 -4.19 -2.93
N THR A 22 6.71 -3.03 -2.79
CA THR A 22 8.17 -2.90 -2.87
C THR A 22 8.85 -3.74 -1.80
N SER A 23 8.36 -3.71 -0.56
CA SER A 23 8.88 -4.55 0.53
C SER A 23 8.79 -6.05 0.22
N ILE A 24 7.65 -6.50 -0.33
CA ILE A 24 7.45 -7.90 -0.73
C ILE A 24 8.45 -8.31 -1.81
N ILE A 25 8.61 -7.49 -2.86
CA ILE A 25 9.51 -7.78 -3.99
C ILE A 25 10.96 -7.85 -3.51
N LEU A 26 11.42 -6.85 -2.75
CA LEU A 26 12.79 -6.81 -2.23
C LEU A 26 13.09 -8.00 -1.32
N THR A 27 12.16 -8.32 -0.41
CA THR A 27 12.30 -9.46 0.50
C THR A 27 12.34 -10.78 -0.28
N THR A 28 11.50 -10.93 -1.31
CA THR A 28 11.47 -12.13 -2.16
C THR A 28 12.77 -12.30 -2.94
N ILE A 29 13.28 -11.23 -3.56
CA ILE A 29 14.57 -11.25 -4.28
C ILE A 29 15.70 -11.63 -3.33
N TYR A 30 15.77 -10.98 -2.16
CA TYR A 30 16.80 -11.24 -1.15
C TYR A 30 16.80 -12.71 -0.70
N LEU A 31 15.62 -13.25 -0.38
CA LEU A 31 15.46 -14.62 0.09
C LEU A 31 15.75 -15.65 -1.01
N ASN A 32 15.31 -15.41 -2.25
CA ASN A 32 15.56 -16.32 -3.36
C ASN A 32 17.05 -16.41 -3.71
N ASN A 33 17.77 -15.29 -3.70
CA ASN A 33 19.23 -15.29 -3.89
C ASN A 33 19.94 -16.08 -2.78
N LYS A 34 19.43 -16.01 -1.54
CA LYS A 34 19.94 -16.78 -0.41
C LYS A 34 19.69 -18.29 -0.56
N ASN A 35 18.63 -18.72 -1.25
CA ASN A 35 18.31 -20.13 -1.47
C ASN A 35 19.17 -20.77 -2.58
N LYS A 36 19.50 -20.02 -3.65
CA LYS A 36 20.37 -20.53 -4.73
C LYS A 36 21.73 -21.02 -4.21
N LYS A 37 22.28 -20.33 -3.21
CA LYS A 37 23.54 -20.71 -2.56
C LYS A 37 23.42 -21.99 -1.73
N ASP A 38 22.27 -22.24 -1.12
CA ASP A 38 22.07 -23.46 -0.32
C ASP A 38 22.08 -24.72 -1.21
N ALA A 39 21.47 -24.66 -2.39
CA ALA A 39 21.52 -25.76 -3.36
C ALA A 39 22.95 -26.09 -3.81
N LEU A 40 23.78 -25.06 -4.03
CA LEU A 40 25.20 -25.24 -4.34
C LEU A 40 25.95 -25.93 -3.21
N VAL A 41 25.74 -25.49 -1.96
CA VAL A 41 26.37 -26.06 -0.77
C VAL A 41 25.98 -27.52 -0.56
N ILE A 42 24.68 -27.85 -0.70
CA ILE A 42 24.19 -29.24 -0.61
C ILE A 42 24.81 -30.11 -1.71
N ASN A 43 24.93 -29.58 -2.94
CA ASN A 43 25.57 -30.32 -4.03
C ASN A 43 27.05 -30.61 -3.75
N ILE A 44 27.80 -29.64 -3.21
CA ILE A 44 29.21 -29.83 -2.85
C ILE A 44 29.35 -30.84 -1.71
N ALA A 45 28.58 -30.70 -0.63
CA ALA A 45 28.56 -31.69 0.44
C ALA A 45 28.15 -33.08 -0.08
N GLY A 46 27.21 -33.13 -1.04
CA GLY A 46 26.78 -34.35 -1.70
C GLY A 46 27.90 -35.01 -2.51
N LYS A 47 28.72 -34.22 -3.21
CA LYS A 47 29.90 -34.71 -3.93
C LYS A 47 30.93 -35.34 -3.00
N GLU A 48 31.10 -34.83 -1.78
CA GLU A 48 32.02 -35.43 -0.81
C GLU A 48 31.70 -36.92 -0.59
N ARG A 49 30.41 -37.30 -0.49
CA ARG A 49 30.01 -38.72 -0.38
C ARG A 49 30.50 -39.53 -1.58
N MET A 50 30.26 -39.03 -2.79
CA MET A 50 30.72 -39.68 -4.02
C MET A 50 32.26 -39.78 -4.05
N LEU A 51 32.97 -38.75 -3.62
CA LEU A 51 34.43 -38.70 -3.64
C LEU A 51 35.05 -39.72 -2.67
N THR A 52 34.50 -39.90 -1.46
CA THR A 52 34.96 -40.98 -0.55
C THR A 52 34.92 -42.36 -1.22
N GLN A 53 33.83 -42.64 -1.94
CA GLN A 53 33.65 -43.90 -2.66
C GLN A 53 34.55 -43.99 -3.88
N LYS A 54 34.68 -42.90 -4.64
CA LYS A 54 35.54 -42.83 -5.84
C LYS A 54 37.00 -43.09 -5.49
N ILE A 55 37.51 -42.47 -4.42
CA ILE A 55 38.88 -42.68 -3.95
C ILE A 55 39.08 -44.13 -3.51
N SER A 56 38.18 -44.66 -2.68
CA SER A 56 38.24 -46.06 -2.24
C SER A 56 38.24 -47.03 -3.42
N LYS A 57 37.32 -46.85 -4.38
CA LYS A 57 37.23 -47.64 -5.61
C LYS A 57 38.53 -47.60 -6.40
N ASN A 58 39.13 -46.42 -6.58
CA ASN A 58 40.38 -46.27 -7.33
C ASN A 58 41.55 -46.97 -6.62
N ILE A 59 41.61 -46.93 -5.28
CA ILE A 59 42.59 -47.69 -4.49
C ILE A 59 42.41 -49.20 -4.71
N PHE A 60 41.17 -49.72 -4.61
CA PHE A 60 40.90 -51.13 -4.87
C PHE A 60 41.26 -51.53 -6.30
N TYR A 61 40.97 -50.69 -7.29
CA TYR A 61 41.29 -50.96 -8.68
C TYR A 61 42.81 -51.02 -8.90
N LEU A 62 43.55 -50.02 -8.42
CA LEU A 62 45.01 -49.94 -8.50
C LEU A 62 45.71 -51.10 -7.79
N TYR A 63 45.14 -51.58 -6.68
CA TYR A 63 45.67 -52.74 -5.97
C TYR A 63 45.63 -54.03 -6.81
N HIS A 64 44.62 -54.20 -7.67
CA HIS A 64 44.46 -55.38 -8.52
C HIS A 64 45.08 -55.20 -9.92
N ASN A 65 45.09 -53.98 -10.44
CA ASN A 65 45.55 -53.65 -11.78
C ASN A 65 46.66 -52.61 -11.64
N SER A 66 47.91 -53.06 -11.65
CA SER A 66 49.12 -52.25 -11.46
C SER A 66 49.40 -51.30 -12.64
N ASP A 67 48.43 -50.46 -13.02
CA ASP A 67 48.55 -49.45 -14.07
C ASP A 67 48.78 -48.06 -13.47
N ASN A 68 49.97 -47.52 -13.70
CA ASN A 68 50.43 -46.25 -13.14
C ASN A 68 49.71 -45.02 -13.73
N THR A 69 48.93 -45.15 -14.81
CA THR A 69 48.18 -44.03 -15.40
C THR A 69 46.99 -43.57 -14.54
N LEU A 70 46.50 -44.42 -13.63
CA LEU A 70 45.31 -44.18 -12.80
C LEU A 70 45.55 -43.38 -11.51
N PHE A 71 46.80 -43.04 -11.15
CA PHE A 71 47.05 -42.12 -10.03
C PHE A 71 46.44 -40.74 -10.29
N THR A 72 46.33 -40.32 -11.55
CA THR A 72 45.73 -39.05 -11.94
C THR A 72 44.28 -38.92 -11.46
N GLU A 73 43.47 -39.98 -11.54
CA GLU A 73 42.08 -39.96 -11.06
C GLU A 73 41.99 -39.97 -9.54
N LEU A 74 42.86 -40.72 -8.87
CA LEU A 74 42.95 -40.75 -7.40
C LEU A 74 43.35 -39.38 -6.85
N ASP A 75 44.39 -38.78 -7.44
CA ASP A 75 44.91 -37.47 -7.06
C ASP A 75 43.86 -36.38 -7.31
N SER A 76 43.20 -36.40 -8.49
CA SER A 76 42.14 -35.44 -8.82
C SER A 76 40.96 -35.53 -7.84
N ALA A 77 40.49 -36.73 -7.51
CA ALA A 77 39.40 -36.91 -6.55
C ALA A 77 39.79 -36.46 -5.14
N THR A 78 41.04 -36.71 -4.74
CA THR A 78 41.59 -36.32 -3.44
C THR A 78 41.72 -34.80 -3.33
N ILE A 79 42.20 -34.14 -4.38
CA ILE A 79 42.28 -32.67 -4.44
C ILE A 79 40.88 -32.05 -4.43
N GLU A 80 39.92 -32.61 -5.19
CA GLU A 80 38.53 -32.10 -5.20
C GLU A 80 37.89 -32.22 -3.81
N PHE A 81 38.10 -33.33 -3.09
CA PHE A 81 37.60 -33.52 -1.72
C PHE A 81 38.17 -32.44 -0.78
N ILE A 82 39.49 -32.25 -0.77
CA ILE A 82 40.14 -31.26 0.10
C ILE A 82 39.62 -29.84 -0.21
N TYR A 83 39.50 -29.50 -1.49
CA TYR A 83 39.00 -28.19 -1.91
C TYR A 83 37.56 -27.95 -1.45
N ASN A 84 36.69 -28.94 -1.61
CA ASN A 84 35.30 -28.86 -1.19
C ASN A 84 35.16 -28.78 0.33
N LEU A 85 35.85 -29.63 1.08
CA LEU A 85 35.82 -29.63 2.53
C LEU A 85 36.29 -28.29 3.11
N ASN A 86 37.38 -27.73 2.59
CA ASN A 86 37.86 -26.39 2.96
C ASN A 86 36.84 -25.31 2.59
N SER A 87 36.22 -25.40 1.41
CA SER A 87 35.16 -24.47 1.00
C SER A 87 33.94 -24.50 1.92
N LEU A 88 33.57 -25.66 2.47
CA LEU A 88 32.50 -25.82 3.45
C LEU A 88 32.89 -25.29 4.84
N LYS A 89 34.15 -25.49 5.24
CA LYS A 89 34.70 -25.09 6.54
C LYS A 89 34.90 -23.58 6.64
N ASP A 90 35.67 -23.02 5.73
CA ASP A 90 36.16 -21.64 5.80
C ASP A 90 35.37 -20.67 4.90
N GLY A 91 34.53 -21.21 4.02
CA GLY A 91 33.87 -20.47 2.95
C GLY A 91 34.78 -20.33 1.73
N ASN A 92 34.19 -19.84 0.63
CA ASN A 92 34.88 -19.66 -0.63
C ASN A 92 34.28 -18.47 -1.39
N THR A 93 35.07 -17.40 -1.53
CA THR A 93 34.64 -16.16 -2.16
C THR A 93 34.43 -16.30 -3.68
N LEU A 94 35.18 -17.19 -4.34
CA LEU A 94 35.08 -17.44 -5.79
C LEU A 94 33.77 -18.12 -6.15
N THR A 95 33.34 -19.10 -5.34
CA THR A 95 32.06 -19.81 -5.53
C THR A 95 30.90 -19.15 -4.76
N GLY A 96 31.20 -18.12 -3.96
CA GLY A 96 30.22 -17.36 -3.18
C GLY A 96 29.64 -18.13 -1.98
N ILE A 97 30.32 -19.19 -1.55
CA ILE A 97 29.97 -20.04 -0.41
C ILE A 97 30.42 -19.36 0.87
N ASN A 98 29.52 -19.28 1.84
CA ASN A 98 29.85 -18.80 3.17
C ASN A 98 30.34 -19.96 4.04
N LYS A 99 31.09 -19.63 5.09
CA LYS A 99 31.45 -20.58 6.16
C LYS A 99 30.21 -21.27 6.75
N ALA A 100 30.46 -22.35 7.50
CA ALA A 100 29.43 -23.14 8.18
C ALA A 100 28.32 -22.27 8.82
N PRO A 101 27.03 -22.51 8.50
CA PRO A 101 25.95 -21.61 8.89
C PRO A 101 25.51 -21.75 10.35
N THR A 102 25.93 -22.82 11.04
CA THR A 102 25.64 -23.06 12.46
C THR A 102 26.81 -23.76 13.14
N ASP A 103 26.94 -23.61 14.46
CA ASP A 103 27.97 -24.29 15.25
C ASP A 103 27.86 -25.82 15.19
N LEU A 104 26.64 -26.36 15.04
CA LEU A 104 26.43 -27.80 14.88
C LEU A 104 27.01 -28.31 13.56
N ILE A 105 26.77 -27.59 12.46
CA ILE A 105 27.34 -27.92 11.15
C ILE A 105 28.87 -27.75 11.18
N ALA A 106 29.38 -26.69 11.82
CA ALA A 106 30.81 -26.49 11.98
C ALA A 106 31.48 -27.66 12.73
N LYS A 107 30.88 -28.12 13.83
CA LYS A 107 31.35 -29.30 14.58
C LYS A 107 31.33 -30.57 13.73
N GLN A 108 30.28 -30.77 12.92
CA GLN A 108 30.21 -31.92 12.02
C GLN A 108 31.30 -31.87 10.94
N ILE A 109 31.58 -30.69 10.38
CA ILE A 109 32.69 -30.48 9.43
C ILE A 109 34.02 -30.82 10.11
N SER A 110 34.27 -30.35 11.34
CA SER A 110 35.49 -30.71 12.09
C SER A 110 35.63 -32.21 12.32
N LYS A 111 34.52 -32.91 12.58
CA LYS A 111 34.52 -34.37 12.72
C LYS A 111 34.88 -35.06 11.40
N VAL A 112 34.32 -34.60 10.29
CA VAL A 112 34.66 -35.07 8.94
C VAL A 112 36.14 -34.81 8.62
N ASP A 113 36.66 -33.65 8.99
CA ASP A 113 38.07 -33.24 8.79
C ASP A 113 39.06 -34.17 9.53
N ILE A 114 38.74 -34.54 10.78
CA ILE A 114 39.53 -35.50 11.56
C ILE A 114 39.52 -36.89 10.91
N LEU A 115 38.34 -37.37 10.50
CA LEU A 115 38.22 -38.67 9.83
C LEU A 115 38.91 -38.68 8.47
N TRP A 116 38.79 -37.57 7.73
CA TRP A 116 39.49 -37.37 6.46
C TRP A 116 40.99 -37.40 6.65
N SER A 117 41.54 -36.77 7.69
CA SER A 117 42.98 -36.80 7.95
C SER A 117 43.52 -38.23 8.12
N THR A 118 42.74 -39.10 8.78
CA THR A 118 43.08 -40.54 8.91
C THR A 118 42.96 -41.26 7.57
N PHE A 119 41.89 -41.01 6.82
CA PHE A 119 41.68 -41.60 5.50
C PHE A 119 42.77 -41.18 4.50
N TYR A 120 43.16 -39.90 4.52
CA TYR A 120 44.19 -39.32 3.66
C TYR A 120 45.58 -39.88 3.94
N ALA A 121 45.91 -40.16 5.21
CA ALA A 121 47.13 -40.88 5.55
C ALA A 121 47.16 -42.26 4.86
N ASN A 122 46.07 -43.02 4.91
CA ASN A 122 45.98 -44.32 4.22
C ASN A 122 46.12 -44.19 2.69
N ILE A 123 45.62 -43.11 2.08
CA ILE A 123 45.79 -42.83 0.64
C ILE A 123 47.28 -42.65 0.32
N ASN A 124 48.01 -41.86 1.12
CA ASN A 124 49.43 -41.61 0.91
C ASN A 124 50.27 -42.86 1.14
N ASP A 125 50.00 -43.60 2.23
CA ASP A 125 50.68 -44.87 2.52
C ASP A 125 50.47 -45.88 1.39
N PHE A 126 49.24 -45.97 0.85
CA PHE A 126 48.95 -46.80 -0.31
C PHE A 126 49.81 -46.40 -1.50
N ARG A 127 49.84 -45.11 -1.84
CA ARG A 127 50.57 -44.55 -2.98
C ARG A 127 52.08 -44.82 -2.89
N GLU A 128 52.67 -44.71 -1.70
CA GLU A 128 54.11 -44.98 -1.51
C GLU A 128 54.45 -46.46 -1.65
N ASN A 129 53.58 -47.35 -1.16
CA ASN A 129 53.86 -48.80 -1.14
C ASN A 129 53.54 -49.48 -2.47
N ILE A 130 52.52 -49.02 -3.20
CA ILE A 130 52.08 -49.66 -4.45
C ILE A 130 53.11 -49.46 -5.58
N VAL A 131 53.83 -48.32 -5.60
CA VAL A 131 54.90 -48.05 -6.58
C VAL A 131 56.10 -48.98 -6.36
N LYS A 132 56.32 -49.43 -5.12
CA LYS A 132 57.41 -50.32 -4.73
C LYS A 132 56.96 -51.78 -4.59
N ARG A 133 55.79 -52.15 -5.15
CA ARG A 133 55.16 -53.44 -4.94
C ARG A 133 56.11 -54.60 -5.26
N ASN A 134 56.30 -55.48 -4.28
CA ASN A 134 57.08 -56.70 -4.36
C ASN A 134 56.43 -57.78 -3.46
N PRO A 135 56.87 -59.05 -3.53
CA PRO A 135 56.28 -60.10 -2.70
C PRO A 135 56.33 -59.83 -1.18
N ASP A 136 57.36 -59.10 -0.71
CA ASP A 136 57.60 -58.86 0.72
C ASP A 136 56.67 -57.77 1.30
N ASN A 137 56.21 -56.81 0.48
CA ASN A 137 55.34 -55.72 0.91
C ASN A 137 53.85 -55.94 0.62
N GLU A 138 53.47 -57.08 0.04
CA GLU A 138 52.08 -57.40 -0.29
C GLU A 138 51.17 -57.47 0.95
N VAL A 139 51.69 -57.98 2.08
CA VAL A 139 50.95 -58.00 3.36
C VAL A 139 50.67 -56.56 3.85
N VAL A 140 51.63 -55.66 3.69
CA VAL A 140 51.48 -54.24 4.06
C VAL A 140 50.42 -53.58 3.18
N LEU A 141 50.48 -53.77 1.86
CA LEU A 141 49.49 -53.25 0.92
C LEU A 141 48.08 -53.75 1.24
N LYS A 142 47.91 -55.04 1.51
CA LYS A 142 46.62 -55.62 1.89
C LYS A 142 46.07 -54.99 3.18
N ASN A 143 46.92 -54.74 4.17
CA ASN A 143 46.52 -54.07 5.42
C ASN A 143 46.08 -52.62 5.19
N ILE A 144 46.77 -51.88 4.31
CA ILE A 144 46.39 -50.52 3.93
C ILE A 144 45.03 -50.52 3.22
N VAL A 145 44.83 -51.41 2.25
CA VAL A 145 43.56 -51.53 1.51
C VAL A 145 42.39 -51.87 2.46
N ASN A 146 42.59 -52.77 3.42
CA ASN A 146 41.59 -53.06 4.46
C ASN A 146 41.33 -51.84 5.36
N SER A 147 42.36 -51.06 5.68
CA SER A 147 42.23 -49.83 6.47
C SER A 147 41.41 -48.78 5.70
N VAL A 148 41.66 -48.61 4.40
CA VAL A 148 40.86 -47.76 3.50
C VAL A 148 39.40 -48.19 3.49
N HIS A 149 39.10 -49.50 3.40
CA HIS A 149 37.72 -50.00 3.46
C HIS A 149 36.99 -49.55 4.73
N ASN A 150 37.60 -49.80 5.89
CA ASN A 150 36.97 -49.55 7.19
C ASN A 150 36.81 -48.05 7.47
N THR A 151 37.83 -47.26 7.13
CA THR A 151 37.81 -45.81 7.32
C THR A 151 36.86 -45.12 6.33
N ASN A 152 36.72 -45.64 5.10
CA ASN A 152 35.76 -45.14 4.11
C ASN A 152 34.31 -45.22 4.60
N ILE A 153 33.87 -46.36 5.14
CA ILE A 153 32.49 -46.51 5.63
C ILE A 153 32.18 -45.52 6.75
N THR A 154 33.12 -45.36 7.68
CA THR A 154 32.97 -44.41 8.79
C THR A 154 32.91 -42.97 8.29
N LEU A 155 33.82 -42.60 7.38
CA LEU A 155 33.85 -41.26 6.77
C LEU A 155 32.58 -40.99 5.97
N LEU A 156 32.15 -41.92 5.11
CA LEU A 156 30.92 -41.81 4.31
C LEU A 156 29.71 -41.51 5.19
N ASN A 157 29.53 -42.23 6.29
CA ASN A 157 28.40 -42.04 7.20
C ASN A 157 28.41 -40.64 7.85
N GLU A 158 29.58 -40.11 8.19
CA GLU A 158 29.69 -38.77 8.79
C GLU A 158 29.56 -37.66 7.75
N VAL A 159 30.00 -37.89 6.52
CA VAL A 159 29.71 -36.99 5.38
C VAL A 159 28.22 -37.01 5.04
N ASP A 160 27.55 -38.17 5.11
CA ASP A 160 26.11 -38.26 4.86
C ASP A 160 25.29 -37.50 5.92
N LYS A 161 25.67 -37.60 7.20
CA LYS A 161 25.12 -36.76 8.27
C LYS A 161 25.34 -35.28 7.99
N LEU A 162 26.52 -34.89 7.49
CA LEU A 162 26.80 -33.50 7.13
C LEU A 162 25.87 -33.00 6.02
N VAL A 163 25.67 -33.81 4.97
CA VAL A 163 24.73 -33.50 3.88
C VAL A 163 23.31 -33.33 4.44
N PHE A 164 22.86 -34.26 5.28
CA PHE A 164 21.54 -34.18 5.91
C PHE A 164 21.37 -32.90 6.76
N MET A 165 22.39 -32.50 7.52
CA MET A 165 22.35 -31.26 8.30
C MET A 165 22.22 -30.01 7.41
N TYR A 166 22.93 -29.95 6.28
CA TYR A 166 22.79 -28.85 5.32
C TYR A 166 21.41 -28.84 4.65
N THR A 167 20.87 -30.00 4.29
CA THR A 167 19.52 -30.14 3.74
C THR A 167 18.48 -29.62 4.74
N LEU A 168 18.52 -30.08 5.99
CA LEU A 168 17.58 -29.66 7.02
C LEU A 168 17.68 -28.15 7.31
N HIS A 169 18.88 -27.59 7.32
CA HIS A 169 19.08 -26.15 7.50
C HIS A 169 18.44 -25.35 6.35
N SER A 170 18.64 -25.79 5.11
CA SER A 170 18.04 -25.19 3.91
C SER A 170 16.51 -25.28 3.93
N GLU A 171 15.96 -26.43 4.30
CA GLU A 171 14.51 -26.65 4.39
C GLU A 171 13.86 -25.75 5.45
N LYS A 172 14.40 -25.69 6.67
CA LYS A 172 13.89 -24.80 7.74
C LYS A 172 13.90 -23.32 7.32
N LYS A 173 14.95 -22.91 6.63
CA LYS A 173 15.05 -21.56 6.07
C LYS A 173 13.99 -21.33 4.99
N ALA A 174 13.73 -22.31 4.13
CA ALA A 174 12.66 -22.23 3.13
C ALA A 174 11.26 -22.16 3.76
N GLU A 175 11.02 -22.88 4.87
CA GLU A 175 9.77 -22.76 5.64
C GLU A 175 9.58 -21.35 6.22
N TYR A 176 10.65 -20.74 6.76
CA TYR A 176 10.59 -19.36 7.25
C TYR A 176 10.17 -18.37 6.15
N ILE A 177 10.60 -18.58 4.91
CA ILE A 177 10.17 -17.78 3.75
C ILE A 177 8.67 -17.92 3.52
N LYS A 178 8.13 -19.13 3.59
CA LYS A 178 6.68 -19.37 3.43
C LYS A 178 5.87 -18.65 4.51
N TYR A 179 6.30 -18.69 5.76
CA TYR A 179 5.63 -17.97 6.85
C TYR A 179 5.62 -16.45 6.64
N ILE A 180 6.74 -15.87 6.19
CA ILE A 180 6.80 -14.45 5.82
C ILE A 180 5.79 -14.12 4.71
N GLN A 181 5.67 -14.98 3.69
CA GLN A 181 4.70 -14.79 2.60
C GLN A 181 3.26 -14.82 3.10
N TYR A 182 2.92 -15.70 4.05
CA TYR A 182 1.59 -15.70 4.69
C TYR A 182 1.32 -14.42 5.47
N ILE A 183 2.31 -13.88 6.19
CA ILE A 183 2.19 -12.60 6.90
C ILE A 183 1.92 -11.47 5.90
N PHE A 184 2.68 -11.40 4.80
CA PHE A 184 2.43 -10.40 3.76
C PHE A 184 1.05 -10.56 3.12
N GLY A 185 0.59 -11.80 2.88
CA GLY A 185 -0.76 -12.08 2.40
C GLY A 185 -1.84 -11.53 3.34
N LEU A 186 -1.68 -11.75 4.64
CA LEU A 186 -2.60 -11.22 5.66
C LEU A 186 -2.57 -9.68 5.72
N MET A 187 -1.38 -9.07 5.62
CA MET A 187 -1.25 -7.61 5.53
C MET A 187 -1.96 -7.04 4.30
N ILE A 188 -1.87 -7.70 3.13
CA ILE A 188 -2.58 -7.28 1.92
C ILE A 188 -4.08 -7.34 2.14
N ILE A 189 -4.61 -8.43 2.71
CA ILE A 189 -6.05 -8.58 2.98
C ILE A 189 -6.52 -7.48 3.94
N SER A 190 -5.77 -7.23 5.02
CA SER A 190 -6.09 -6.16 5.97
C SER A 190 -6.06 -4.78 5.30
N LEU A 191 -5.10 -4.52 4.41
CA LEU A 191 -4.99 -3.26 3.69
C LEU A 191 -6.13 -3.10 2.67
N MET A 192 -6.55 -4.18 2.01
CA MET A 192 -7.71 -4.20 1.13
C MET A 192 -8.99 -3.87 1.91
N PHE A 193 -9.20 -4.47 3.07
CA PHE A 193 -10.35 -4.18 3.92
C PHE A 193 -10.36 -2.72 4.39
N TYR A 194 -9.21 -2.21 4.84
CA TYR A 194 -9.06 -0.80 5.21
C TYR A 194 -9.36 0.14 4.03
N SER A 195 -8.78 -0.14 2.86
CA SER A 195 -9.00 0.64 1.64
C SER A 195 -10.47 0.67 1.25
N PHE A 196 -11.12 -0.50 1.24
CA PHE A 196 -12.54 -0.63 0.95
C PHE A 196 -13.40 0.16 1.93
N SER A 197 -13.12 0.06 3.24
CA SER A 197 -13.84 0.81 4.26
C SER A 197 -13.70 2.33 4.07
N GLN A 198 -12.50 2.82 3.73
CA GLN A 198 -12.27 4.23 3.45
C GLN A 198 -12.98 4.70 2.18
N LEU A 199 -12.96 3.91 1.11
CA LEU A 199 -13.68 4.22 -0.13
C LEU A 199 -15.19 4.26 0.11
N LYS A 200 -15.73 3.30 0.86
CA LYS A 200 -17.15 3.27 1.21
C LYS A 200 -17.57 4.48 2.04
N ALA A 201 -16.76 4.89 3.02
CA ALA A 201 -17.02 6.09 3.80
C ALA A 201 -17.05 7.36 2.93
N MET A 202 -16.13 7.48 1.97
CA MET A 202 -16.13 8.59 1.01
C MET A 202 -17.38 8.55 0.11
N GLU A 203 -17.75 7.37 -0.39
CA GLU A 203 -18.95 7.17 -1.20
C GLU A 203 -20.23 7.59 -0.44
N ASP A 204 -20.36 7.17 0.82
CA ASP A 204 -21.50 7.51 1.67
C ASP A 204 -21.60 9.03 1.91
N ASN A 205 -20.47 9.73 2.11
CA ASN A 205 -20.46 11.18 2.27
C ASN A 205 -20.90 11.91 0.99
N VAL A 206 -20.44 11.45 -0.18
CA VAL A 206 -20.87 11.99 -1.48
C VAL A 206 -22.36 11.73 -1.70
N LYS A 207 -22.86 10.53 -1.38
CA LYS A 207 -24.29 10.21 -1.47
C LYS A 207 -25.14 11.12 -0.59
N LYS A 208 -24.73 11.33 0.67
CA LYS A 208 -25.42 12.28 1.58
C LYS A 208 -25.46 13.69 0.99
N PHE A 209 -24.33 14.19 0.49
CA PHE A 209 -24.28 15.51 -0.15
C PHE A 209 -25.26 15.59 -1.32
N PHE A 210 -25.30 14.57 -2.18
CA PHE A 210 -26.22 14.53 -3.31
C PHE A 210 -27.69 14.45 -2.88
N GLU A 211 -28.01 13.66 -1.86
CA GLU A 211 -29.36 13.59 -1.29
C GLU A 211 -29.81 14.93 -0.71
N PHE A 212 -28.95 15.64 0.03
CA PHE A 212 -29.26 16.98 0.52
C PHE A 212 -29.48 17.97 -0.62
N SER A 213 -28.60 17.97 -1.63
CA SER A 213 -28.76 18.83 -2.81
C SER A 213 -30.08 18.54 -3.55
N LYS A 214 -30.47 17.27 -3.64
CA LYS A 214 -31.74 16.86 -4.28
C LYS A 214 -32.94 17.29 -3.45
N LYS A 215 -32.90 17.14 -2.12
CA LYS A 215 -33.96 17.64 -1.22
C LYS A 215 -34.16 19.14 -1.40
N LEU A 216 -33.07 19.91 -1.50
CA LEU A 216 -33.14 21.35 -1.75
C LEU A 216 -33.84 21.69 -3.07
N ALA A 217 -33.55 20.94 -4.13
CA ALA A 217 -34.19 21.14 -5.43
C ALA A 217 -35.68 20.72 -5.45
N GLN A 218 -36.07 19.79 -4.58
CA GLN A 218 -37.41 19.20 -4.53
C GLN A 218 -38.26 19.70 -3.35
N THR A 219 -37.80 20.72 -2.61
CA THR A 219 -38.57 21.26 -1.48
C THR A 219 -39.83 21.97 -2.00
N ASP A 220 -41.00 21.49 -1.60
CA ASP A 220 -42.32 22.04 -1.98
C ASP A 220 -42.75 23.23 -1.12
N ASP A 221 -42.00 23.56 -0.08
CA ASP A 221 -42.38 24.58 0.90
C ASP A 221 -41.84 25.95 0.46
N ASN A 222 -42.73 26.93 0.31
CA ASN A 222 -42.41 28.33 -0.05
C ASN A 222 -41.68 29.10 1.08
N ASN A 223 -41.10 28.37 2.02
CA ASN A 223 -40.37 28.87 3.18
C ASN A 223 -38.86 28.88 2.92
N HIS A 224 -38.10 29.47 3.84
CA HIS A 224 -36.65 29.56 3.75
C HIS A 224 -35.99 28.21 3.48
N LEU A 225 -35.09 28.20 2.49
CA LEU A 225 -34.24 27.06 2.21
C LEU A 225 -33.32 26.78 3.41
N GLU A 226 -33.29 25.52 3.85
CA GLU A 226 -32.39 25.10 4.93
C GLU A 226 -30.95 24.90 4.44
N PRO A 227 -29.94 25.36 5.18
CA PRO A 227 -28.55 25.12 4.83
C PRO A 227 -28.17 23.64 4.96
N ILE A 228 -27.38 23.14 4.03
CA ILE A 228 -26.78 21.82 4.04
C ILE A 228 -25.82 21.72 5.24
N LYS A 229 -26.10 20.79 6.15
CA LYS A 229 -25.22 20.46 7.29
C LYS A 229 -24.66 19.06 7.09
N ILE A 230 -23.40 18.99 6.65
CA ILE A 230 -22.70 17.74 6.41
C ILE A 230 -21.29 17.77 7.04
N GLU A 231 -20.99 16.75 7.84
CA GLU A 231 -19.62 16.45 8.26
C GLU A 231 -19.00 15.47 7.26
N ALA A 232 -18.05 15.95 6.47
CA ALA A 232 -17.41 15.16 5.41
C ALA A 232 -15.96 15.60 5.18
N GLU A 233 -15.35 15.09 4.11
CA GLU A 233 -14.08 15.58 3.62
C GLU A 233 -14.15 17.06 3.22
N LYS A 234 -13.01 17.75 3.32
CA LYS A 234 -12.91 19.19 3.10
C LYS A 234 -13.52 19.62 1.77
N GLU A 235 -13.30 18.87 0.69
CA GLU A 235 -13.85 19.18 -0.63
C GLU A 235 -15.39 19.19 -0.64
N ILE A 236 -16.03 18.29 0.11
CA ILE A 236 -17.48 18.21 0.22
C ILE A 236 -18.01 19.34 1.11
N ILE A 237 -17.31 19.66 2.21
CA ILE A 237 -17.65 20.79 3.08
C ILE A 237 -17.57 22.11 2.29
N GLU A 238 -16.50 22.33 1.52
CA GLU A 238 -16.32 23.55 0.73
C GLU A 238 -17.40 23.71 -0.35
N ALA A 239 -17.80 22.61 -0.99
CA ALA A 239 -18.95 22.60 -1.90
C ALA A 239 -20.26 22.93 -1.17
N SER A 240 -20.47 22.34 0.01
CA SER A 240 -21.63 22.61 0.87
C SER A 240 -21.69 24.07 1.30
N ASP A 241 -20.57 24.66 1.72
CA ASP A 241 -20.47 26.05 2.14
C ASP A 241 -20.78 27.02 1.00
N THR A 242 -20.36 26.69 -0.22
CA THR A 242 -20.67 27.47 -1.43
C THR A 242 -22.19 27.47 -1.70
N ILE A 243 -22.84 26.32 -1.59
CA ILE A 243 -24.30 26.20 -1.73
C ILE A 243 -25.00 26.93 -0.59
N ASN A 244 -24.52 26.80 0.65
CA ASN A 244 -25.06 27.50 1.83
C ASN A 244 -24.98 29.02 1.69
N CYS A 245 -23.90 29.54 1.12
CA CYS A 245 -23.76 30.96 0.82
C CYS A 245 -24.84 31.42 -0.18
N PHE A 246 -25.07 30.64 -1.25
CA PHE A 246 -26.12 30.90 -2.23
C PHE A 246 -27.52 30.86 -1.58
N ILE A 247 -27.81 29.84 -0.77
CA ILE A 247 -29.04 29.70 0.01
C ILE A 247 -29.27 30.95 0.88
N SER A 248 -28.25 31.42 1.61
CA SER A 248 -28.40 32.59 2.48
C SER A 248 -28.72 33.88 1.71
N LYS A 249 -28.13 34.05 0.51
CA LYS A 249 -28.37 35.21 -0.35
C LYS A 249 -29.77 35.18 -0.94
N LEU A 250 -30.25 34.00 -1.35
CA LEU A 250 -31.63 33.82 -1.80
C LEU A 250 -32.63 34.12 -0.69
N ASN A 251 -32.46 33.49 0.48
CA ASN A 251 -33.30 33.73 1.65
C ASN A 251 -33.34 35.22 2.01
N SER A 252 -32.17 35.89 2.05
CA SER A 252 -32.09 37.33 2.32
C SER A 252 -32.81 38.17 1.26
N ALA A 253 -32.67 37.84 -0.03
CA ALA A 253 -33.37 38.56 -1.10
C ALA A 253 -34.89 38.43 -0.99
N MET A 254 -35.38 37.26 -0.56
CA MET A 254 -36.78 36.98 -0.32
C MET A 254 -37.33 37.75 0.89
N ASP A 255 -36.55 37.88 1.96
CA ASP A 255 -36.86 38.69 3.14
C ASP A 255 -36.93 40.18 2.81
N TYR A 256 -35.91 40.70 2.13
CA TYR A 256 -35.88 42.10 1.70
C TYR A 256 -37.03 42.42 0.74
N SER A 257 -37.35 41.51 -0.20
CA SER A 257 -38.48 41.68 -1.10
C SER A 257 -39.81 41.70 -0.34
N SER A 258 -40.04 40.77 0.59
CA SER A 258 -41.26 40.73 1.40
C SER A 258 -41.41 41.98 2.28
N SER A 259 -40.34 42.40 2.95
CA SER A 259 -40.32 43.62 3.78
C SER A 259 -40.56 44.89 2.95
N ALA A 260 -39.96 44.97 1.75
CA ALA A 260 -40.13 46.10 0.85
C ALA A 260 -41.57 46.17 0.29
N ILE A 261 -42.19 45.02 -0.02
CA ILE A 261 -43.61 44.97 -0.42
C ILE A 261 -44.49 45.51 0.70
N GLU A 262 -44.30 45.08 1.94
CA GLU A 262 -45.10 45.53 3.08
C GLU A 262 -44.95 47.03 3.34
N GLN A 263 -43.72 47.54 3.35
CA GLN A 263 -43.46 48.98 3.52
C GLN A 263 -44.05 49.80 2.38
N SER A 264 -43.94 49.31 1.14
CA SER A 264 -44.47 49.95 -0.05
C SER A 264 -46.00 50.00 -0.03
N GLN A 265 -46.66 48.93 0.42
CA GLN A 265 -48.11 48.90 0.63
C GLN A 265 -48.54 49.90 1.71
N ASN A 266 -47.87 49.91 2.86
CA ASN A 266 -48.19 50.85 3.96
C ASN A 266 -47.98 52.31 3.55
N ALA A 267 -46.91 52.62 2.82
CA ALA A 267 -46.66 53.96 2.29
C ALA A 267 -47.68 54.35 1.22
N SER A 268 -48.14 53.40 0.40
CA SER A 268 -49.20 53.62 -0.60
C SER A 268 -50.50 54.07 0.06
N ILE A 269 -50.94 53.36 1.12
CA ILE A 269 -52.14 53.70 1.90
C ILE A 269 -52.02 55.11 2.50
N LYS A 270 -50.87 55.45 3.08
CA LYS A 270 -50.65 56.79 3.65
C LYS A 270 -50.68 57.90 2.60
N LEU A 271 -50.11 57.67 1.41
CA LEU A 271 -50.16 58.65 0.33
C LEU A 271 -51.59 58.85 -0.20
N GLU A 272 -52.40 57.79 -0.21
CA GLU A 272 -53.83 57.86 -0.54
C GLU A 272 -54.59 58.72 0.49
N GLU A 273 -54.40 58.46 1.79
CA GLU A 273 -54.97 59.27 2.88
C GLU A 273 -54.57 60.76 2.78
N ILE A 274 -53.29 61.03 2.48
CA ILE A 274 -52.78 62.39 2.29
C ILE A 274 -53.40 63.06 1.06
N THR A 275 -53.61 62.31 -0.03
CA THR A 275 -54.25 62.83 -1.24
C THR A 275 -55.70 63.25 -0.96
N ASP A 276 -56.45 62.41 -0.25
CA ASP A 276 -57.82 62.72 0.17
C ASP A 276 -57.87 63.97 1.07
N GLU A 277 -56.91 64.11 2.00
CA GLU A 277 -56.80 65.27 2.88
C GLU A 277 -56.45 66.55 2.12
N PHE A 278 -55.57 66.48 1.12
CA PHE A 278 -55.25 67.59 0.23
C PHE A 278 -56.46 68.01 -0.61
N SER A 279 -57.14 67.06 -1.26
CA SER A 279 -58.35 67.32 -2.04
C SER A 279 -59.43 68.03 -1.19
N LYS A 280 -59.58 67.64 0.08
CA LYS A 280 -60.51 68.32 1.01
C LYS A 280 -60.02 69.73 1.37
N THR A 281 -58.74 69.89 1.70
CA THR A 281 -58.14 71.17 2.09
C THR A 281 -58.13 72.19 0.94
N ILE A 282 -57.88 71.75 -0.29
CA ILE A 282 -57.95 72.57 -1.51
C ILE A 282 -59.39 73.08 -1.72
N ASN A 283 -60.38 72.22 -1.55
CA ASN A 283 -61.79 72.59 -1.66
C ASN A 283 -62.21 73.64 -0.61
N ASP A 284 -61.68 73.54 0.62
CA ASP A 284 -61.97 74.46 1.72
C ASP A 284 -61.25 75.83 1.58
N LEU A 285 -60.07 75.87 0.95
CA LEU A 285 -59.22 77.08 0.82
C LEU A 285 -59.45 77.92 -0.44
N LYS A 286 -60.62 77.79 -1.09
CA LYS A 286 -61.00 78.36 -2.41
C LYS A 286 -60.82 79.88 -2.62
N TYR A 287 -60.37 80.63 -1.61
CA TYR A 287 -60.22 82.09 -1.61
C TYR A 287 -58.77 82.60 -1.65
N SER A 288 -57.73 81.74 -1.66
CA SER A 288 -56.31 82.17 -1.78
C SER A 288 -55.58 81.53 -2.97
N SER A 289 -55.39 82.29 -4.05
CA SER A 289 -54.91 81.75 -5.34
C SER A 289 -53.46 81.25 -5.32
N GLU A 290 -52.61 81.78 -4.44
CA GLU A 290 -51.19 81.43 -4.38
C GLU A 290 -50.93 80.16 -3.55
N ILE A 291 -51.75 79.91 -2.52
CA ILE A 291 -51.66 78.71 -1.69
C ILE A 291 -52.28 77.51 -2.43
N SER A 292 -53.43 77.69 -3.09
CA SER A 292 -54.08 76.66 -3.91
C SER A 292 -53.12 76.07 -4.95
N ASN A 293 -52.45 76.92 -5.75
CA ASN A 293 -51.51 76.47 -6.79
C ASN A 293 -50.31 75.67 -6.24
N LYS A 294 -49.83 75.99 -5.04
CA LYS A 294 -48.75 75.21 -4.38
C LYS A 294 -49.27 73.87 -3.86
N LEU A 295 -50.50 73.86 -3.35
CA LEU A 295 -51.17 72.67 -2.88
C LEU A 295 -51.47 71.71 -4.04
N ASP A 296 -51.97 72.20 -5.17
CA ASP A 296 -52.22 71.42 -6.39
C ASP A 296 -50.93 70.78 -6.94
N LYS A 297 -49.82 71.52 -6.93
CA LYS A 297 -48.50 70.97 -7.31
C LYS A 297 -48.04 69.87 -6.35
N THR A 298 -48.32 70.03 -5.05
CA THR A 298 -47.96 69.04 -4.04
C THR A 298 -48.83 67.79 -4.15
N GLU A 299 -50.13 67.94 -4.35
CA GLU A 299 -51.08 66.85 -4.62
C GLU A 299 -50.65 66.04 -5.85
N ASN A 300 -50.31 66.70 -6.96
CA ASN A 300 -49.79 66.01 -8.15
C ASN A 300 -48.52 65.20 -7.87
N ILE A 301 -47.60 65.72 -7.05
CA ILE A 301 -46.38 64.98 -6.66
C ILE A 301 -46.74 63.77 -5.79
N VAL A 302 -47.70 63.91 -4.87
CA VAL A 302 -48.17 62.79 -4.02
C VAL A 302 -48.85 61.72 -4.86
N ILE A 303 -49.74 62.09 -5.79
CA ILE A 303 -50.39 61.17 -6.73
C ILE A 303 -49.35 60.44 -7.59
N GLN A 304 -48.40 61.18 -8.17
CA GLN A 304 -47.34 60.57 -8.97
C GLN A 304 -46.47 59.62 -8.14
N SER A 305 -46.12 60.01 -6.91
CA SER A 305 -45.36 59.16 -5.98
C SER A 305 -46.14 57.90 -5.60
N HIS A 306 -47.45 58.00 -5.42
CA HIS A 306 -48.33 56.88 -5.13
C HIS A 306 -48.40 55.91 -6.33
N GLU A 307 -48.58 56.41 -7.55
CA GLU A 307 -48.55 55.59 -8.77
C GLU A 307 -47.20 54.87 -8.97
N ASP A 308 -46.08 55.59 -8.78
CA ASP A 308 -44.74 55.02 -8.87
C ASP A 308 -44.49 53.96 -7.80
N LEU A 309 -45.02 54.16 -6.59
CA LEU A 309 -44.93 53.21 -5.49
C LEU A 309 -45.78 51.96 -5.74
N ILE A 310 -46.99 52.10 -6.28
CA ILE A 310 -47.81 50.96 -6.73
C ILE A 310 -47.08 50.16 -7.81
N ASN A 311 -46.50 50.84 -8.79
CA ASN A 311 -45.73 50.18 -9.86
C ASN A 311 -44.50 49.46 -9.31
N THR A 312 -43.81 50.04 -8.33
CA THR A 312 -42.68 49.41 -7.63
C THR A 312 -43.12 48.19 -6.83
N THR A 313 -44.25 48.29 -6.11
CA THR A 313 -44.86 47.18 -5.36
C THR A 313 -45.16 46.00 -6.29
N LYS A 314 -45.76 46.26 -7.46
CA LYS A 314 -46.04 45.23 -8.46
C LYS A 314 -44.75 44.60 -8.99
N LYS A 315 -43.70 45.38 -9.26
CA LYS A 315 -42.39 44.85 -9.68
C LYS A 315 -41.74 43.98 -8.61
N LEU A 316 -41.84 44.36 -7.33
CA LEU A 316 -41.34 43.57 -6.21
C LEU A 316 -42.14 42.28 -6.01
N GLN A 317 -43.47 42.32 -6.18
CA GLN A 317 -44.30 41.13 -6.21
C GLN A 317 -43.93 40.20 -7.37
N LEU A 318 -43.68 40.74 -8.57
CA LEU A 318 -43.20 39.95 -9.70
C LEU A 318 -41.83 39.33 -9.41
N LEU A 319 -40.90 40.08 -8.82
CA LEU A 319 -39.60 39.57 -8.39
C LEU A 319 -39.76 38.45 -7.36
N LYS A 320 -40.60 38.64 -6.34
CA LYS A 320 -40.91 37.61 -5.35
C LYS A 320 -41.48 36.37 -6.02
N ASN A 321 -42.45 36.52 -6.91
CA ASN A 321 -43.05 35.40 -7.64
C ASN A 321 -42.03 34.69 -8.54
N GLU A 322 -41.08 35.39 -9.16
CA GLU A 322 -40.00 34.77 -9.93
C GLU A 322 -38.97 34.07 -9.04
N LEU A 323 -38.70 34.59 -7.84
CA LEU A 323 -37.90 33.89 -6.82
C LEU A 323 -38.61 32.62 -6.33
N ASP A 324 -39.93 32.69 -6.09
CA ASP A 324 -40.77 31.55 -5.71
C ASP A 324 -40.81 30.49 -6.84
N LYS A 325 -40.98 30.92 -8.09
CA LYS A 325 -40.91 30.03 -9.26
C LYS A 325 -39.51 29.45 -9.46
N LEU A 326 -38.45 30.18 -9.17
CA LEU A 326 -37.08 29.65 -9.21
C LEU A 326 -36.93 28.49 -8.21
N LEU A 327 -37.53 28.61 -7.02
CA LEU A 327 -37.62 27.50 -6.06
C LEU A 327 -38.46 26.34 -6.61
N GLU A 328 -39.60 26.60 -7.27
CA GLU A 328 -40.46 25.56 -7.84
C GLU A 328 -39.88 24.87 -9.10
N SER A 329 -39.14 25.59 -9.94
CA SER A 329 -38.57 25.09 -11.20
C SER A 329 -37.34 24.21 -11.02
N CYS A 330 -36.76 24.16 -9.81
CA CYS A 330 -35.76 23.16 -9.46
C CYS A 330 -36.34 21.74 -9.29
N LYS A 331 -37.68 21.58 -9.37
CA LYS A 331 -38.37 20.28 -9.36
C LYS A 331 -38.14 19.54 -10.69
N ILE A 332 -37.23 18.55 -10.66
CA ILE A 332 -37.13 17.47 -11.66
C ILE A 332 -37.57 16.16 -11.03
#